data_AF-A0A7C8ZHM1-F1
#
_entry.id   AF-A0A7C8ZHM1-F1
#
_cell.length_a   1.000
_cell.length_b   1.000
_cell.length_c   1.000
_cell.angle_alpha   90.00
_cell.angle_beta   90.00
_cell.angle_gamma   90.00
#
_symmetry.space_group_name_H-M   'P 1'
#
loop_
_entity.id
_entity.type
_entity.pdbx_description
1 polymer ?
#
loop_
_entity_poly.entity_id
_entity_poly.type
_entity_poly.pdbx_seq_one_letter_code
_entity_poly.pdbx_strand_id
1 'polypeptide(L)'
;VSISVILIAAGVIIAALGDFSFDVFGYSMALTSVFFQTMYLVLVEKSGAEDGLSSVEIMFYNSFLSLPFLLFLIIATREFPDSLYSLLVKSSSLTFSAIFAASLIMGIALNYTMFLCTIVNSALTTTIVGVLKGVGSTTLGFVLLGGVEVHALNVIGLVINTAGGISYSYAKYLEKKNKALKAIPDVEAYRK
;
A
#
# COMPACT_ATOMS: atom_id res chain seq x y z
N VAL A 1 -13.09 7.87 14.10
CA VAL A 1 -11.72 7.71 13.57
C VAL A 1 -10.82 6.93 14.54
N SER A 2 -10.54 7.43 15.75
CA SER A 2 -9.61 6.79 16.70
C SER A 2 -9.98 5.36 17.10
N ILE A 3 -11.26 5.09 17.37
CA ILE A 3 -11.75 3.73 17.70
C ILE A 3 -11.47 2.75 16.56
N SER A 4 -11.66 3.18 15.31
CA SER A 4 -11.40 2.35 14.13
C SER A 4 -9.91 2.01 13.99
N VAL A 5 -9.02 2.96 14.30
CA VAL A 5 -7.56 2.73 14.29
C VAL A 5 -7.14 1.72 15.37
N ILE A 6 -7.70 1.84 16.58
CA ILE A 6 -7.46 0.88 17.67
C ILE A 6 -7.92 -0.53 17.27
N LEU A 7 -9.07 -0.63 16.61
CA LEU A 7 -9.62 -1.91 16.17
C LEU A 7 -8.76 -2.56 15.06
N ILE A 8 -8.23 -1.76 14.13
CA ILE A 8 -7.26 -2.21 13.12
C ILE A 8 -6.00 -2.76 13.80
N ALA A 9 -5.44 -2.02 14.76
CA ALA A 9 -4.24 -2.42 15.49
C ALA A 9 -4.45 -3.72 16.30
N ALA A 10 -5.58 -3.83 17.00
CA ALA A 10 -5.97 -5.04 17.72
C ALA A 10 -6.09 -6.24 16.78
N GLY A 11 -6.71 -6.07 15.60
CA GLY A 11 -6.81 -7.13 14.59
C GLY A 11 -5.45 -7.62 14.10
N VAL A 12 -4.48 -6.73 13.87
CA VAL A 12 -3.10 -7.11 13.49
C VAL A 12 -2.42 -7.91 14.60
N ILE A 13 -2.55 -7.49 15.86
CA ILE A 13 -1.94 -8.19 17.00
C ILE A 13 -2.54 -9.60 17.15
N ILE A 14 -3.86 -9.73 17.05
CA ILE A 14 -4.54 -11.03 17.11
C ILE A 14 -4.09 -11.93 15.95
N ALA A 15 -3.93 -11.38 14.75
CA ALA A 15 -3.44 -12.13 13.61
C ALA A 15 -2.00 -12.62 13.81
N ALA A 16 -1.11 -11.76 14.32
CA ALA A 16 0.28 -12.09 14.61
C ALA A 16 0.43 -13.15 15.71
N LEU A 17 -0.43 -13.14 16.72
CA LEU A 17 -0.45 -14.16 17.78
C LEU A 17 -0.87 -15.55 17.27
N GLY A 18 -1.62 -15.61 16.17
CA GLY A 18 -2.05 -16.84 15.53
C GLY A 18 -1.10 -17.41 14.49
N ASP A 19 0.09 -16.81 14.32
CA ASP A 19 1.08 -17.22 13.32
C ASP A 19 1.99 -18.35 13.84
N PHE A 20 2.02 -19.49 13.13
CA PHE A 20 2.84 -20.65 13.48
C PHE A 20 4.34 -20.44 13.17
N SER A 21 4.68 -19.52 12.26
CA SER A 21 6.06 -19.25 11.85
C SER A 21 6.57 -17.95 12.46
N PHE A 22 6.33 -17.76 13.76
CA PHE A 22 6.77 -16.55 14.45
C PHE A 22 8.30 -16.45 14.48
N ASP A 23 8.85 -15.58 13.63
CA ASP A 23 10.26 -15.22 13.62
C ASP A 23 10.44 -13.74 14.00
N VAL A 24 11.09 -13.50 15.15
CA VAL A 24 11.31 -12.15 15.67
C VAL A 24 12.07 -11.28 14.66
N PHE A 25 13.01 -11.86 13.92
CA PHE A 25 13.77 -11.12 12.93
C PHE A 25 12.89 -10.67 11.75
N GLY A 26 12.11 -11.58 11.15
CA GLY A 26 11.14 -11.26 10.11
C GLY A 26 10.11 -10.22 10.53
N TYR A 27 9.54 -10.35 11.74
CA TYR A 27 8.59 -9.37 12.28
C TYR A 27 9.24 -7.99 12.53
N SER A 28 10.49 -7.94 12.99
CA SER A 28 11.23 -6.68 13.17
C SER A 28 11.53 -5.96 11.85
N MET A 29 11.85 -6.73 10.79
CA MET A 29 12.02 -6.22 9.44
C MET A 29 10.71 -5.69 8.87
N ALA A 30 9.60 -6.41 9.08
CA ALA A 30 8.27 -5.98 8.66
C ALA A 30 7.85 -4.66 9.34
N LEU A 31 8.04 -4.54 10.66
CA LEU A 31 7.76 -3.29 11.39
C LEU A 31 8.60 -2.13 10.87
N THR A 32 9.90 -2.36 10.63
CA THR A 32 10.80 -1.34 10.08
C THR A 32 10.34 -0.91 8.68
N SER A 33 9.95 -1.85 7.83
CA SER A 33 9.40 -1.56 6.50
C SER A 33 8.13 -0.70 6.57
N VAL A 34 7.17 -1.05 7.43
CA VAL A 34 5.92 -0.28 7.60
C VAL A 34 6.18 1.13 8.13
N PHE A 35 7.18 1.28 9.02
CA PHE A 35 7.60 2.60 9.51
C PHE A 35 8.10 3.50 8.37
N PHE A 36 9.05 3.01 7.56
CA PHE A 36 9.56 3.75 6.40
C PHE A 36 8.48 4.01 5.36
N GLN A 37 7.61 3.03 5.10
CA GLN A 37 6.49 3.17 4.16
C GLN A 37 5.52 4.27 4.60
N THR A 38 5.22 4.36 5.89
CA THR A 38 4.34 5.40 6.45
C THR A 38 4.99 6.77 6.33
N MET A 39 6.28 6.87 6.70
CA MET A 39 7.04 8.11 6.58
C MET A 39 7.05 8.61 5.12
N TYR A 40 7.38 7.72 4.18
CA TYR A 40 7.36 8.00 2.75
C TYR A 40 6.02 8.54 2.27
N LEU A 41 4.92 7.90 2.67
CA LEU A 41 3.57 8.29 2.26
C LEU A 41 3.16 9.66 2.83
N VAL A 42 3.57 9.97 4.05
CA VAL A 42 3.38 11.30 4.67
C VAL A 42 4.17 12.36 3.92
N LEU A 43 5.41 12.07 3.50
CA LEU A 43 6.19 13.00 2.67
C LEU A 43 5.50 13.25 1.32
N VAL A 44 4.99 12.21 0.66
CA VAL A 44 4.22 12.33 -0.59
C VAL A 44 2.97 13.19 -0.40
N GLU A 45 2.21 12.97 0.67
CA GLU A 45 1.04 13.81 0.98
C GLU A 45 1.45 15.27 1.17
N LYS A 46 2.51 15.51 1.94
CA LYS A 46 3.03 16.85 2.20
C LYS A 46 3.49 17.55 0.92
N SER A 47 4.26 16.88 0.07
CA SER A 47 4.69 17.42 -1.22
C SER A 47 3.54 17.67 -2.18
N GLY A 48 2.47 16.87 -2.15
CA GLY A 48 1.26 17.15 -2.92
C GLY A 48 0.47 18.35 -2.40
N ALA A 49 0.41 18.55 -1.08
CA ALA A 49 -0.39 19.59 -0.43
C ALA A 49 0.32 20.95 -0.31
N GLU A 50 1.63 20.97 -0.01
CA GLU A 50 2.41 22.19 0.22
C GLU A 50 3.15 22.65 -1.04
N ASP A 51 3.76 21.73 -1.80
CA ASP A 51 4.52 22.06 -3.01
C ASP A 51 3.65 22.05 -4.28
N GLY A 52 2.40 21.59 -4.17
CA GLY A 52 1.44 21.54 -5.29
C GLY A 52 1.81 20.55 -6.40
N LEU A 53 2.73 19.62 -6.12
CA LEU A 53 3.24 18.67 -7.10
C LEU A 53 2.16 17.67 -7.55
N SER A 54 2.10 17.43 -8.85
CA SER A 54 1.22 16.41 -9.44
C SER A 54 1.71 15.00 -9.12
N SER A 55 0.79 14.03 -9.08
CA SER A 55 1.12 12.61 -8.84
C SER A 55 2.14 12.05 -9.85
N VAL A 56 2.13 12.57 -11.08
CA VAL A 56 3.09 12.17 -12.13
C VAL A 56 4.50 12.70 -11.83
N GLU A 57 4.60 13.93 -11.33
CA GLU A 57 5.89 14.56 -10.99
C GLU A 57 6.53 13.84 -9.82
N ILE A 58 5.75 13.55 -8.77
CA ILE A 58 6.21 12.76 -7.61
C ILE A 58 6.68 11.37 -8.06
N MET A 59 5.93 10.69 -8.94
CA MET A 59 6.31 9.38 -9.47
C MET A 59 7.62 9.46 -10.27
N PHE A 60 7.80 10.52 -11.07
CA PHE A 60 9.01 10.74 -11.85
C PHE A 60 10.23 10.96 -10.94
N TYR A 61 10.13 11.85 -9.94
CA TYR A 61 11.19 12.08 -8.96
C TYR A 61 11.54 10.81 -8.19
N ASN A 62 10.53 10.07 -7.73
CA ASN A 62 10.72 8.81 -7.03
C ASN A 62 11.47 7.78 -7.88
N SER A 63 11.09 7.64 -9.15
CA SER A 63 11.72 6.69 -10.08
C SER A 63 13.15 7.08 -10.39
N PHE A 64 13.40 8.37 -10.67
CA PHE A 64 14.74 8.85 -11.00
C PHE A 64 15.71 8.75 -9.81
N LEU A 65 15.26 9.05 -8.59
CA LEU A 65 16.07 8.98 -7.38
C LEU A 65 16.33 7.54 -6.92
N SER A 66 15.34 6.64 -7.09
CA SER A 66 15.48 5.24 -6.68
C SER A 66 16.38 4.43 -7.61
N LEU A 67 16.47 4.76 -8.90
CA LEU A 67 17.32 4.06 -9.87
C LEU A 67 18.79 3.90 -9.44
N PRO A 68 19.55 4.96 -9.10
CA PRO A 68 20.95 4.82 -8.71
C PRO A 68 21.13 4.01 -7.42
N PHE A 69 20.21 4.18 -6.46
CA PHE A 69 20.23 3.44 -5.20
C PHE A 69 19.94 1.95 -5.42
N LEU A 70 18.93 1.62 -6.24
CA LEU A 70 18.60 0.25 -6.61
C LEU A 70 19.75 -0.41 -7.36
N LEU A 71 20.37 0.30 -8.31
CA LEU A 71 21.52 -0.20 -9.06
C LEU A 71 22.69 -0.53 -8.12
N PHE A 72 23.00 0.35 -7.17
CA PHE A 72 24.02 0.09 -6.16
C PHE A 72 23.71 -1.15 -5.33
N LEU A 73 22.46 -1.31 -4.86
CA LEU A 73 22.06 -2.50 -4.10
C LEU A 73 22.17 -3.79 -4.93
N ILE A 74 21.75 -3.79 -6.20
CA ILE A 74 21.83 -4.96 -7.07
C ILE A 74 23.30 -5.41 -7.26
N ILE A 75 24.22 -4.45 -7.41
CA ILE A 75 25.66 -4.75 -7.49
C ILE A 75 26.17 -5.30 -6.15
N ALA A 76 25.79 -4.69 -5.03
CA ALA A 76 26.25 -5.08 -3.70
C ALA A 76 25.78 -6.50 -3.31
N THR A 77 24.53 -6.86 -3.63
CA THR A 77 23.95 -8.19 -3.36
C THR A 77 24.47 -9.26 -4.33
N ARG A 78 25.19 -8.86 -5.39
CA ARG A 78 25.73 -9.75 -6.44
C ARG A 78 24.70 -10.54 -7.24
N GLU A 79 23.44 -10.12 -7.25
CA GLU A 79 22.38 -10.76 -8.05
C GLU A 79 22.45 -10.38 -9.53
N PHE A 80 23.27 -9.38 -9.89
CA PHE A 80 23.37 -8.84 -11.25
C PHE A 80 23.70 -9.86 -12.35
N PRO A 81 24.75 -10.71 -12.24
CA PRO A 81 25.09 -11.65 -13.32
C PRO A 81 24.04 -12.75 -13.52
N ASP A 82 23.52 -13.33 -12.43
CA ASP A 82 22.58 -14.44 -12.49
C ASP A 82 21.18 -14.01 -12.95
N SER A 83 20.72 -12.85 -12.51
CA SER A 83 19.42 -12.29 -12.91
C SER A 83 19.38 -11.92 -14.39
N LEU A 84 20.45 -11.29 -14.93
CA LEU A 84 20.53 -10.95 -16.35
C LEU A 84 20.61 -12.20 -17.24
N TYR A 85 21.38 -13.20 -16.84
CA TYR A 85 21.46 -14.47 -17.57
C TYR A 85 20.08 -15.15 -17.65
N SER A 86 19.38 -15.25 -16.52
CA SER A 86 18.03 -15.84 -16.46
C SER A 86 17.03 -15.07 -17.33
N LEU A 87 17.07 -13.72 -17.28
CA LEU A 87 16.24 -12.87 -18.14
C LEU A 87 16.52 -13.11 -19.62
N LEU A 88 17.78 -13.16 -20.03
CA LEU A 88 18.17 -13.29 -21.44
C LEU A 88 17.79 -14.66 -22.02
N VAL A 89 17.95 -15.72 -21.22
CA VAL A 89 17.52 -17.08 -21.60
C VAL A 89 16.00 -17.18 -21.71
N LYS A 90 15.25 -16.55 -20.78
CA LYS A 90 13.77 -16.63 -20.75
C LYS A 90 13.10 -15.64 -21.72
N SER A 91 13.78 -14.56 -22.10
CA SER A 91 13.29 -13.50 -23.00
C SER A 91 12.92 -14.01 -24.39
N SER A 92 13.51 -15.14 -24.82
CA SER A 92 13.17 -15.78 -26.10
C SER A 92 11.74 -16.34 -26.14
N SER A 93 11.12 -16.60 -24.98
CA SER A 93 9.72 -17.03 -24.90
C SER A 93 8.76 -15.84 -24.96
N LEU A 94 7.88 -15.82 -25.97
CA LEU A 94 6.83 -14.81 -26.12
C LEU A 94 5.91 -14.73 -24.90
N THR A 95 5.60 -15.87 -24.26
CA THR A 95 4.74 -15.93 -23.08
C THR A 95 5.38 -15.22 -21.88
N PHE A 96 6.68 -15.43 -21.67
CA PHE A 96 7.40 -14.75 -20.60
C PHE A 96 7.47 -13.24 -20.84
N SER A 97 7.81 -12.83 -22.07
CA SER A 97 7.86 -11.41 -22.44
C SER A 97 6.50 -10.72 -22.27
N ALA A 98 5.40 -11.37 -22.66
CA ALA A 98 4.05 -10.84 -22.50
C ALA A 98 3.65 -10.67 -21.02
N ILE A 99 3.90 -11.68 -20.17
CA ILE A 99 3.60 -11.61 -18.73
C ILE A 99 4.47 -10.55 -18.04
N PHE A 100 5.75 -10.46 -18.43
CA PHE A 100 6.68 -9.46 -17.92
C PHE A 100 6.26 -8.04 -18.32
N ALA A 101 5.89 -7.81 -19.58
CA ALA A 101 5.37 -6.50 -20.01
C ALA A 101 4.07 -6.14 -19.28
N ALA A 102 3.16 -7.11 -19.12
CA ALA A 102 1.91 -6.90 -18.37
C ALA A 102 2.17 -6.55 -16.89
N SER A 103 3.13 -7.21 -16.24
CA SER A 103 3.47 -6.93 -14.83
C SER A 103 4.09 -5.55 -14.66
N LEU A 104 4.92 -5.09 -15.61
CA LEU A 104 5.47 -3.73 -15.62
C LEU A 104 4.36 -2.68 -15.72
N ILE A 105 3.43 -2.86 -16.67
CA ILE A 105 2.29 -1.94 -16.86
C ILE A 105 1.43 -1.88 -15.59
N MET A 106 1.09 -3.04 -15.01
CA MET A 106 0.32 -3.11 -13.78
C MET A 106 1.07 -2.49 -12.59
N GLY A 107 2.38 -2.66 -12.52
CA GLY A 107 3.23 -2.04 -11.50
C GLY A 107 3.22 -0.51 -11.58
N ILE A 108 3.34 0.05 -12.79
CA ILE A 108 3.24 1.51 -13.01
C ILE A 108 1.85 2.01 -12.61
N ALA A 109 0.79 1.33 -13.05
CA ALA A 109 -0.59 1.69 -12.71
C ALA A 109 -0.85 1.68 -11.19
N LEU A 110 -0.30 0.69 -10.48
CA LEU A 110 -0.43 0.59 -9.02
C LEU A 110 0.29 1.74 -8.31
N ASN A 111 1.52 2.06 -8.71
CA ASN A 111 2.26 3.18 -8.13
C ASN A 111 1.58 4.53 -8.41
N TYR A 112 1.13 4.76 -9.65
CA TYR A 112 0.40 5.97 -10.01
C TYR A 112 -0.88 6.16 -9.19
N THR A 113 -1.70 5.11 -9.10
CA THR A 113 -2.96 5.16 -8.32
C THR A 113 -2.70 5.32 -6.82
N MET A 114 -1.61 4.77 -6.29
CA MET A 114 -1.19 4.99 -4.90
C MET A 114 -0.84 6.47 -4.63
N PHE A 115 -0.04 7.10 -5.50
CA PHE A 115 0.29 8.53 -5.36
C PHE A 115 -0.95 9.40 -5.51
N LEU A 116 -1.79 9.13 -6.50
CA LEU A 116 -3.04 9.86 -6.72
C LEU A 116 -3.97 9.75 -5.51
N CYS A 117 -4.13 8.56 -4.92
CA CYS A 117 -4.94 8.36 -3.72
C CYS A 117 -4.39 9.17 -2.54
N THR A 118 -3.06 9.24 -2.40
CA THR A 118 -2.38 9.94 -1.31
C THR A 118 -2.59 11.44 -1.38
N ILE A 119 -2.41 12.03 -2.57
CA ILE A 119 -2.59 13.48 -2.78
C ILE A 119 -4.07 13.87 -2.61
N VAL A 120 -5.01 13.04 -3.08
CA VAL A 120 -6.45 13.36 -3.05
C VAL A 120 -7.11 13.08 -1.70
N ASN A 121 -6.62 12.09 -0.94
CA ASN A 121 -7.36 11.50 0.18
C ASN A 121 -6.56 11.35 1.49
N SER A 122 -5.32 11.87 1.57
CA SER A 122 -4.33 11.72 2.67
C SER A 122 -3.65 10.36 2.78
N ALA A 123 -2.43 10.36 3.31
CA ALA A 123 -1.58 9.20 3.57
C ALA A 123 -2.27 8.18 4.49
N LEU A 124 -2.97 8.65 5.52
CA LEU A 124 -3.66 7.75 6.44
C LEU A 124 -4.77 6.95 5.73
N THR A 125 -5.48 7.56 4.78
CA THR A 125 -6.51 6.82 4.02
C THR A 125 -5.90 5.88 3.00
N THR A 126 -4.82 6.29 2.32
CA THR A 126 -4.08 5.41 1.41
C THR A 126 -3.54 4.18 2.13
N THR A 127 -3.05 4.34 3.36
CA THR A 127 -2.58 3.22 4.20
C THR A 127 -3.70 2.21 4.44
N ILE A 128 -4.91 2.69 4.74
CA ILE A 128 -6.06 1.82 5.04
C ILE A 128 -6.59 1.13 3.78
N VAL A 129 -6.62 1.83 2.64
CA VAL A 129 -6.91 1.20 1.34
C VAL A 129 -5.84 0.15 1.01
N GLY A 130 -4.57 0.43 1.34
CA GLY A 130 -3.46 -0.52 1.20
C GLY A 130 -3.67 -1.78 2.04
N VAL A 131 -4.12 -1.63 3.29
CA VAL A 131 -4.49 -2.75 4.17
C VAL A 131 -5.63 -3.57 3.54
N LEU A 132 -6.71 -2.92 3.08
CA LEU A 132 -7.83 -3.61 2.42
C LEU A 132 -7.39 -4.35 1.15
N LYS A 133 -6.50 -3.75 0.34
CA LYS A 133 -5.87 -4.40 -0.82
C LYS A 133 -5.09 -5.64 -0.38
N GLY A 134 -4.32 -5.54 0.70
CA GLY A 134 -3.58 -6.64 1.30
C GLY A 134 -4.48 -7.80 1.68
N VAL A 135 -5.56 -7.54 2.42
CA VAL A 135 -6.55 -8.56 2.81
C VAL A 135 -7.15 -9.25 1.59
N GLY A 136 -7.56 -8.49 0.58
CA GLY A 136 -8.13 -9.05 -0.66
C GLY A 136 -7.12 -9.92 -1.41
N SER A 137 -5.88 -9.47 -1.53
CA SER A 137 -4.80 -10.24 -2.17
C SER A 137 -4.48 -11.52 -1.41
N THR A 138 -4.43 -11.47 -0.07
CA THR A 138 -4.18 -12.63 0.77
C THR A 138 -5.33 -13.64 0.68
N THR A 139 -6.57 -13.17 0.68
CA THR A 139 -7.77 -14.02 0.54
C THR A 139 -7.79 -14.71 -0.83
N LEU A 140 -7.52 -13.96 -1.91
CA LEU A 140 -7.40 -14.52 -3.26
C LEU A 140 -6.26 -15.54 -3.36
N GLY A 141 -5.11 -15.25 -2.72
CA GLY A 141 -3.98 -16.17 -2.65
C GLY A 141 -4.35 -17.49 -2.00
N PHE A 142 -5.09 -17.46 -0.88
CA PHE A 142 -5.57 -18.68 -0.22
C PHE A 142 -6.53 -19.48 -1.10
N VAL A 143 -7.48 -18.83 -1.77
CA VAL A 143 -8.48 -19.50 -2.61
C VAL A 143 -7.85 -20.09 -3.88
N LEU A 144 -6.92 -19.38 -4.52
CA LEU A 144 -6.31 -19.79 -5.79
C LEU A 144 -5.16 -20.78 -5.64
N LEU A 145 -4.32 -20.63 -4.60
CA LEU A 145 -3.13 -21.46 -4.38
C LEU A 145 -3.40 -22.64 -3.43
N GLY A 146 -4.58 -22.67 -2.78
CA GLY A 146 -5.14 -23.87 -2.13
C GLY A 146 -4.34 -24.47 -0.98
N GLY A 147 -3.39 -23.74 -0.37
CA GLY A 147 -2.29 -24.41 0.34
C GLY A 147 -1.69 -23.71 1.55
N VAL A 148 -2.45 -23.02 2.40
CA VAL A 148 -1.90 -22.55 3.68
C VAL A 148 -2.79 -22.96 4.83
N GLU A 149 -2.19 -23.61 5.83
CA GLU A 149 -2.78 -23.90 7.13
C GLU A 149 -3.04 -22.59 7.89
N VAL A 150 -4.20 -22.00 7.66
CA VAL A 150 -4.64 -20.79 8.37
C VAL A 150 -5.22 -21.17 9.72
N HIS A 151 -4.61 -20.67 10.79
CA HIS A 151 -5.21 -20.79 12.12
C HIS A 151 -6.45 -19.88 12.22
N ALA A 152 -7.49 -20.34 12.92
CA ALA A 152 -8.71 -19.57 13.17
C ALA A 152 -8.44 -18.18 13.77
N LEU A 153 -7.38 -18.04 14.59
CA LEU A 153 -6.96 -16.76 15.16
C LEU A 153 -6.48 -15.76 14.09
N ASN A 154 -5.75 -16.22 13.08
CA ASN A 154 -5.32 -15.38 11.97
C ASN A 154 -6.52 -14.88 11.16
N VAL A 155 -7.49 -15.77 10.88
CA VAL A 155 -8.73 -15.41 10.19
C VAL A 155 -9.55 -14.39 11.00
N ILE A 156 -9.69 -14.60 12.31
CA ILE A 156 -10.40 -13.67 13.20
C ILE A 156 -9.69 -12.30 13.23
N GLY A 157 -8.37 -12.28 13.39
CA GLY A 157 -7.57 -11.06 13.36
C GLY A 157 -7.72 -10.30 12.03
N LEU A 158 -7.70 -11.01 10.91
CA LEU A 158 -7.92 -10.45 9.58
C LEU A 158 -9.33 -9.84 9.40
N VAL A 159 -10.37 -10.51 9.89
CA VAL A 159 -11.75 -10.01 9.85
C VAL A 159 -11.91 -8.75 10.70
N ILE A 160 -11.37 -8.75 11.92
CA ILE A 160 -11.39 -7.57 12.81
C ILE A 160 -10.65 -6.40 12.16
N ASN A 161 -9.46 -6.65 11.61
CA ASN A 161 -8.67 -5.65 10.91
C ASN A 161 -9.45 -5.02 9.74
N THR A 162 -10.09 -5.87 8.92
CA THR A 162 -10.91 -5.44 7.77
C THR A 162 -12.11 -4.60 8.21
N ALA A 163 -12.84 -5.05 9.24
CA ALA A 163 -13.98 -4.31 9.79
C ALA A 163 -13.57 -2.93 10.31
N GLY A 164 -12.40 -2.83 10.94
CA GLY A 164 -11.81 -1.55 11.37
C GLY A 164 -11.48 -0.64 10.19
N GLY A 165 -10.89 -1.17 9.12
CA GLY A 165 -10.57 -0.44 7.89
C GLY A 165 -11.80 0.12 7.18
N ILE A 166 -12.87 -0.69 7.09
CA ILE A 166 -14.16 -0.26 6.53
C ILE A 166 -14.77 0.84 7.39
N SER A 167 -14.82 0.63 8.71
CA SER A 167 -15.38 1.61 9.67
C SER A 167 -14.64 2.94 9.63
N TYR A 168 -13.31 2.91 9.53
CA TYR A 168 -12.51 4.11 9.38
C TYR A 168 -12.84 4.84 8.07
N SER A 169 -12.86 4.12 6.95
CA SER A 169 -13.10 4.70 5.62
C SER A 169 -14.47 5.36 5.57
N TYR A 170 -15.48 4.72 6.17
CA TYR A 170 -16.82 5.27 6.29
C TYR A 170 -16.88 6.52 7.18
N ALA A 171 -16.21 6.50 8.34
CA ALA A 171 -16.15 7.66 9.24
C ALA A 171 -15.51 8.88 8.54
N LYS A 172 -14.41 8.68 7.82
CA LYS A 172 -13.71 9.75 7.11
C LYS A 172 -14.50 10.26 5.90
N TYR A 173 -15.23 9.38 5.22
CA TYR A 173 -16.18 9.77 4.18
C TYR A 173 -17.29 10.68 4.71
N LEU A 174 -17.88 10.34 5.87
CA LEU A 174 -18.89 11.17 6.52
C LEU A 174 -18.33 12.53 6.96
N GLU A 175 -17.11 12.58 7.49
CA GLU A 175 -16.45 13.86 7.82
C GLU A 175 -16.28 14.74 6.58
N LYS A 176 -15.80 14.17 5.46
CA LYS A 176 -15.64 14.90 4.19
C LYS A 176 -16.99 15.42 3.67
N LYS A 177 -18.03 14.58 3.72
CA LYS A 177 -19.40 14.96 3.31
C LYS A 177 -19.97 16.07 4.19
N ASN A 178 -19.79 15.99 5.51
CA ASN A 178 -20.28 17.01 6.45
C ASN A 178 -19.53 18.33 6.29
N LYS A 179 -18.22 18.29 6.01
CA LYS A 179 -17.42 19.49 5.74
C LYS A 179 -17.83 20.17 4.42
N ALA A 180 -18.11 19.38 3.38
CA ALA A 180 -18.66 19.88 2.12
C ALA A 180 -20.08 20.47 2.32
N LEU A 181 -20.93 19.80 3.09
CA LEU A 181 -22.29 20.27 3.38
C LEU A 181 -22.29 21.58 4.19
N LYS A 182 -21.32 21.80 5.08
CA LYS A 182 -21.14 23.06 5.81
C LYS A 182 -20.56 24.19 4.96
N ALA A 183 -19.78 23.88 3.92
CA ALA A 183 -19.24 24.89 3.01
C ALA A 183 -20.30 25.48 2.05
N ILE A 184 -21.37 24.74 1.76
CA ILE A 184 -22.48 25.18 0.89
C ILE A 184 -23.27 26.37 1.49
N PRO A 185 -23.72 26.35 2.76
CA PRO A 185 -24.43 27.48 3.36
C PRO A 185 -23.56 28.73 3.52
N ASP A 186 -22.24 28.60 3.69
CA ASP A 186 -21.33 29.76 3.78
C ASP A 186 -21.20 30.49 2.42
N VAL A 187 -21.21 29.75 1.30
CA VAL A 187 -21.17 30.34 -0.06
C VAL A 187 -22.50 31.04 -0.40
N GLU A 188 -23.63 30.53 0.09
CA GLU A 188 -24.94 31.19 -0.06
C GLU A 188 -25.12 32.40 0.86
N ALA A 189 -24.50 32.40 2.05
CA ALA A 189 -24.49 33.54 2.97
C ALA A 189 -23.63 34.72 2.46
N TYR A 190 -22.58 34.46 1.69
CA TYR A 190 -21.75 35.49 1.04
C TYR A 190 -22.33 36.02 -0.29
N ARG A 191 -23.38 35.39 -0.83
CA ARG A 191 -24.02 35.79 -2.10
C ARG A 191 -25.29 36.64 -1.90
N LYS A 192 -25.73 36.86 -0.67
CA LYS A 192 -26.83 37.79 -0.33
C LYS A 192 -26.26 39.10 0.21
#